data_AF-A0A7S2P1N8-F1
#
_entry.id   AF-A0A7S2P1N8-F1
#
_cell.length_a   1.000
_cell.length_b   1.000
_cell.length_c   1.000
_cell.angle_alpha   90.00
_cell.angle_beta   90.00
_cell.angle_gamma   90.00
#
_symmetry.space_group_name_H-M   'P 1'
#
loop_
_entity.id
_entity.type
_entity.pdbx_description
1 polymer ?
#
loop_
_entity_poly.entity_id
_entity_poly.type
_entity_poly.pdbx_seq_one_letter_code
_entity_poly.pdbx_strand_id
1 'polypeptide(L)'
;DVSPPQLEVIVLLESPGGSVSSYGLAASHLQRLRSTPGIKLTICVDSVAASGGYMMACMASPGQLLCAPFAMVGSIGVIGQSVNVQKALENFGVRPYVFLGGKNKQPVGMFGDVTKDGMETMQVMIDRIHDSFREHVREAREDSLVKAFVA
;
A
#
# COMPACT_ATOMS: atom_id res chain seq x y z
N ASP A 1 -22.47 19.49 -31.30
CA ASP A 1 -22.35 18.49 -30.23
C ASP A 1 -21.00 17.81 -30.41
N VAL A 2 -19.95 18.37 -29.81
CA VAL A 2 -18.59 17.81 -29.89
C VAL A 2 -18.30 17.34 -28.48
N SER A 3 -18.34 16.02 -28.28
CA SER A 3 -17.85 15.42 -27.04
C SER A 3 -16.47 16.00 -26.73
N PRO A 4 -16.19 16.43 -25.49
CA PRO A 4 -14.91 17.03 -25.17
C PRO A 4 -13.78 16.08 -25.58
N PRO A 5 -12.63 16.60 -26.09
CA PRO A 5 -11.51 15.75 -26.46
C PRO A 5 -11.12 14.90 -25.24
N GLN A 6 -11.18 13.59 -25.41
CA GLN A 6 -10.82 12.63 -24.37
C GLN A 6 -9.30 12.52 -24.36
N LEU A 7 -8.64 13.14 -23.39
CA LEU A 7 -7.21 12.98 -23.15
C LEU A 7 -7.00 11.63 -22.47
N GLU A 8 -6.19 10.76 -23.06
CA GLU A 8 -5.81 9.49 -22.43
C GLU A 8 -4.40 9.59 -21.84
N VAL A 9 -4.28 9.25 -20.55
CA VAL A 9 -3.00 9.13 -19.86
C VAL A 9 -2.73 7.64 -19.65
N ILE A 10 -1.59 7.18 -20.15
CA ILE A 10 -1.13 5.79 -20.02
C ILE A 10 0.01 5.75 -19.01
N VAL A 11 -0.14 4.92 -17.98
CA VAL A 11 0.90 4.65 -16.98
C VAL A 11 1.39 3.22 -17.17
N LEU A 12 2.67 3.09 -17.50
CA LEU A 12 3.37 1.81 -17.44
C LEU A 12 3.81 1.59 -16.00
N LEU A 13 3.15 0.65 -15.31
CA LEU A 13 3.34 0.41 -13.89
C LEU A 13 4.11 -0.89 -13.69
N GLU A 14 5.28 -0.76 -13.05
CA GLU A 14 6.07 -1.89 -12.56
C GLU A 14 6.45 -1.62 -11.10
N SER A 15 5.82 -2.35 -10.18
CA SER A 15 6.08 -2.18 -8.75
C SER A 15 5.69 -3.43 -7.93
N PRO A 16 6.60 -3.95 -7.08
CA PRO A 16 6.27 -4.99 -6.10
C PRO A 16 5.60 -4.44 -4.82
N GLY A 17 5.43 -3.12 -4.71
CA GLY A 17 4.88 -2.44 -3.53
C GLY A 17 5.92 -1.73 -2.67
N GLY A 18 5.56 -1.46 -1.41
CA GLY A 18 6.40 -0.75 -0.45
C GLY A 18 5.57 0.02 0.59
N SER A 19 6.05 1.19 1.00
CA SER A 19 5.42 1.98 2.08
C SER A 19 3.95 2.33 1.77
N VAL A 20 3.04 1.99 2.69
CA VAL A 20 1.61 2.31 2.59
C VAL A 20 1.37 3.80 2.35
N SER A 21 2.10 4.68 3.04
CA SER A 21 1.91 6.13 2.90
C SER A 21 2.33 6.65 1.52
N SER A 22 3.44 6.15 0.98
CA SER A 22 3.94 6.56 -0.33
C SER A 22 3.04 6.07 -1.46
N TYR A 23 2.64 4.80 -1.43
CA TYR A 23 1.75 4.22 -2.43
C TYR A 23 0.32 4.74 -2.30
N GLY A 24 -0.16 5.02 -1.10
CA GLY A 24 -1.45 5.68 -0.87
C GLY A 24 -1.46 7.11 -1.43
N LEU A 25 -0.38 7.87 -1.25
CA LEU A 25 -0.24 9.19 -1.88
C LEU A 25 -0.28 9.08 -3.41
N ALA A 26 0.52 8.18 -3.99
CA ALA A 26 0.56 7.95 -5.44
C ALA A 26 -0.81 7.54 -6.00
N ALA A 27 -1.48 6.58 -5.36
CA ALA A 27 -2.85 6.18 -5.71
C ALA A 27 -3.82 7.37 -5.65
N SER A 28 -3.72 8.24 -4.63
CA SER A 28 -4.55 9.45 -4.54
C SER A 28 -4.33 10.41 -5.71
N HIS A 29 -3.10 10.53 -6.21
CA HIS A 29 -2.80 11.36 -7.39
C HIS A 29 -3.43 10.75 -8.66
N LEU A 30 -3.31 9.43 -8.85
CA LEU A 30 -3.93 8.73 -9.96
C LEU A 30 -5.46 8.80 -9.89
N GLN A 31 -6.04 8.70 -8.70
CA GLN A 31 -7.48 8.86 -8.49
C GLN A 31 -7.96 10.25 -8.90
N ARG A 32 -7.27 11.32 -8.47
CA ARG A 32 -7.60 12.69 -8.89
C ARG A 32 -7.51 12.85 -10.41
N LEU A 33 -6.51 12.23 -11.04
CA LEU A 33 -6.36 12.23 -12.49
C LEU A 33 -7.53 11.50 -13.17
N ARG A 34 -7.89 10.29 -12.71
CA ARG A 34 -9.06 9.52 -13.18
C ARG A 34 -10.38 10.30 -13.01
N SER A 35 -10.53 11.05 -11.93
CA SER A 35 -11.74 11.83 -11.63
C SER A 35 -11.83 13.15 -12.41
N THR A 36 -10.78 13.55 -13.14
CA THR A 36 -10.79 14.78 -13.93
C THR A 36 -11.64 14.60 -15.19
N PRO A 37 -12.66 15.43 -15.43
CA PRO A 37 -13.51 15.34 -16.62
C PRO A 37 -12.69 15.38 -17.92
N GLY A 38 -13.00 14.49 -18.84
CA GLY A 38 -12.30 14.39 -20.13
C GLY A 38 -10.95 13.67 -20.06
N ILE A 39 -10.52 13.17 -18.89
CA ILE A 39 -9.33 12.33 -18.76
C ILE A 39 -9.71 10.86 -18.61
N LYS A 40 -9.08 10.01 -19.42
CA LYS A 40 -9.13 8.56 -19.30
C LYS A 40 -7.78 8.06 -18.80
N LEU A 41 -7.76 7.32 -17.69
CA LEU A 41 -6.54 6.79 -17.10
C LEU A 41 -6.41 5.30 -17.41
N THR A 42 -5.38 4.95 -18.17
CA THR A 42 -5.04 3.56 -18.52
C THR A 42 -3.77 3.17 -17.77
N ILE A 43 -3.79 2.03 -17.10
CA ILE A 43 -2.63 1.49 -16.39
C ILE A 43 -2.29 0.14 -16.99
N CYS A 44 -1.04 -0.01 -17.45
CA CYS A 44 -0.52 -1.24 -18.02
C CYS A 44 0.48 -1.89 -17.06
N VAL A 45 0.33 -3.19 -16.82
CA VAL A 45 1.21 -3.99 -15.96
C VAL A 45 1.73 -5.18 -16.76
N ASP A 46 2.99 -5.12 -17.17
CA ASP A 46 3.60 -6.20 -17.97
C ASP A 46 4.33 -7.23 -17.10
N SER A 47 4.87 -6.81 -15.96
CA SER A 47 5.68 -7.66 -15.07
C SER A 47 5.05 -7.81 -13.70
N VAL A 48 4.94 -6.72 -12.93
CA VAL A 48 4.46 -6.79 -11.55
C VAL A 48 3.74 -5.51 -11.10
N ALA A 49 2.60 -5.67 -10.45
CA ALA A 49 1.93 -4.63 -9.65
C ALA A 49 1.32 -5.28 -8.41
N ALA A 50 2.14 -5.45 -7.37
CA ALA A 50 1.77 -6.13 -6.13
C ALA A 50 1.73 -5.16 -4.93
N SER A 51 0.96 -5.47 -3.89
CA SER A 51 0.83 -4.67 -2.67
C SER A 51 0.52 -3.20 -3.01
N GLY A 52 1.34 -2.23 -2.56
CA GLY A 52 1.17 -0.82 -2.93
C GLY A 52 1.13 -0.56 -4.45
N GLY A 53 1.82 -1.35 -5.26
CA GLY A 53 1.72 -1.28 -6.72
C GLY A 53 0.31 -1.66 -7.20
N TYR A 54 -0.29 -2.69 -6.63
CA TYR A 54 -1.67 -3.06 -6.94
C TYR A 54 -2.69 -1.99 -6.51
N MET A 55 -2.44 -1.32 -5.37
CA MET A 55 -3.22 -0.17 -4.93
C MET A 55 -3.27 0.92 -5.99
N MET A 56 -2.12 1.26 -6.58
CA MET A 56 -2.06 2.21 -7.71
C MET A 56 -2.75 1.67 -8.96
N ALA A 57 -2.53 0.40 -9.31
CA ALA A 57 -3.11 -0.24 -10.49
C ALA A 57 -4.65 -0.18 -10.48
N CYS A 58 -5.26 -0.30 -9.30
CA CYS A 58 -6.71 -0.22 -9.14
C CYS A 58 -7.28 1.16 -9.50
N MET A 59 -6.46 2.22 -9.57
CA MET A 59 -6.92 3.57 -9.91
C MET A 59 -7.19 3.78 -11.40
N ALA A 60 -6.93 2.79 -12.26
CA ALA A 60 -7.31 2.85 -13.67
C ALA A 60 -8.80 3.17 -13.86
N SER A 61 -9.14 3.81 -14.96
CA SER A 61 -10.53 3.97 -15.39
C SER A 61 -11.19 2.59 -15.60
N PRO A 62 -12.53 2.49 -15.52
CA PRO A 62 -13.23 1.22 -15.73
C PRO A 62 -12.80 0.52 -17.02
N GLY A 63 -12.38 -0.74 -16.90
CA GLY A 63 -11.88 -1.56 -18.02
C GLY A 63 -10.49 -1.16 -18.57
N GLN A 64 -9.76 -0.25 -17.92
CA GLN A 64 -8.45 0.25 -18.39
C GLN A 64 -7.25 -0.19 -17.53
N LEU A 65 -7.43 -1.20 -16.68
CA LEU A 65 -6.30 -1.92 -16.09
C LEU A 65 -5.94 -3.09 -17.02
N LEU A 66 -4.86 -2.92 -17.77
CA LEU A 66 -4.35 -3.90 -18.73
C LEU A 66 -3.18 -4.64 -18.10
N CYS A 67 -3.26 -5.97 -18.07
CA CYS A 67 -2.18 -6.81 -17.55
C CYS A 67 -1.72 -7.78 -18.63
N ALA A 68 -0.41 -7.98 -18.75
CA ALA A 68 0.12 -9.09 -19.53
C ALA A 68 -0.34 -10.43 -18.91
N PRO A 69 -0.48 -11.51 -19.71
CA PRO A 69 -1.00 -12.79 -19.22
C PRO A 69 -0.24 -13.38 -18.02
N PHE A 70 1.06 -13.10 -17.91
CA PHE A 70 1.94 -13.60 -16.85
C PHE A 70 2.35 -12.53 -15.83
N ALA A 71 1.73 -11.35 -15.86
CA ALA A 71 2.01 -10.32 -14.87
C ALA A 71 1.52 -10.77 -13.48
N MET A 72 2.33 -10.45 -12.46
CA MET A 72 1.98 -10.68 -11.06
C MET A 72 1.25 -9.47 -10.50
N VAL A 73 0.00 -9.66 -10.08
CA VAL A 73 -0.81 -8.60 -9.47
C VAL A 73 -1.45 -9.08 -8.16
N GLY A 74 -1.94 -8.17 -7.33
CA GLY A 74 -2.57 -8.53 -6.05
C GLY A 74 -1.63 -8.32 -4.86
N SER A 75 -1.48 -9.32 -3.99
CA SER A 75 -0.77 -9.20 -2.71
C SER A 75 -1.39 -8.12 -1.80
N ILE A 76 -2.71 -8.21 -1.60
CA ILE A 76 -3.49 -7.31 -0.74
C ILE A 76 -3.24 -7.66 0.73
N GLY A 77 -2.15 -7.14 1.28
CA GLY A 77 -1.70 -7.38 2.65
C GLY A 77 -0.82 -6.25 3.17
N VAL A 78 -0.67 -6.22 4.49
CA VAL A 78 0.17 -5.25 5.20
C VAL A 78 1.08 -6.01 6.14
N ILE A 79 2.36 -5.68 6.10
CA ILE A 79 3.38 -6.29 6.97
C ILE A 79 4.03 -5.18 7.78
N GLY A 80 4.01 -5.32 9.11
CA GLY A 80 4.81 -4.53 10.02
C GLY A 80 5.98 -5.37 10.52
N GLN A 81 7.20 -4.88 10.35
CA GLN A 81 8.42 -5.54 10.80
C GLN A 81 9.27 -4.59 11.64
N SER A 82 9.86 -5.11 12.71
CA SER A 82 10.77 -4.39 13.58
C SER A 82 11.74 -5.37 14.23
N VAL A 83 12.91 -4.88 14.61
CA VAL A 83 13.93 -5.64 15.34
C VAL A 83 14.13 -4.97 16.68
N ASN A 84 14.00 -5.71 17.79
CA ASN A 84 14.35 -5.23 19.12
C ASN A 84 15.71 -5.79 19.53
N VAL A 85 16.64 -4.90 19.89
CA VAL A 85 18.01 -5.26 20.28
C VAL A 85 18.31 -5.01 21.76
N GLN A 86 17.28 -4.71 22.57
CA GLN A 86 17.43 -4.35 23.98
C GLN A 86 18.27 -5.39 24.74
N LYS A 87 17.88 -6.68 24.69
CA LYS A 87 18.59 -7.77 25.37
C LYS A 87 20.01 -7.97 24.87
N ALA A 88 20.25 -7.76 23.57
CA ALA A 88 21.58 -7.87 23.00
C ALA A 88 22.50 -6.78 23.58
N LEU A 89 22.02 -5.53 23.65
CA LEU A 89 22.76 -4.41 24.23
C LEU A 89 23.01 -4.57 25.73
N GLU A 90 22.03 -5.08 26.47
CA GLU A 90 22.17 -5.38 27.91
C GLU A 90 23.33 -6.34 28.19
N ASN A 91 23.51 -7.36 27.34
CA ASN A 91 24.64 -8.31 27.46
C ASN A 91 26.00 -7.65 27.23
N PHE A 92 26.06 -6.53 26.50
CA PHE A 92 27.26 -5.72 26.32
C PHE A 92 27.38 -4.57 27.33
N GLY A 93 26.50 -4.51 28.33
CA GLY A 93 26.48 -3.42 29.32
C GLY A 93 26.01 -2.08 28.76
N VAL A 94 25.41 -2.05 27.56
CA VAL A 94 24.89 -0.83 26.93
C VAL A 94 23.42 -0.64 27.30
N ARG A 95 23.08 0.55 27.81
CA ARG A 95 21.70 0.90 28.18
C ARG A 95 21.19 2.07 27.35
N PRO A 96 20.27 1.85 26.40
CA PRO A 96 19.63 2.94 25.68
C PRO A 96 18.63 3.66 26.59
N TYR A 97 18.60 4.99 26.50
CA TYR A 97 17.57 5.81 27.14
C TYR A 97 16.54 6.22 26.08
N VAL A 98 15.26 5.91 26.32
CA VAL A 98 14.16 6.23 25.42
C VAL A 98 13.24 7.26 26.09
N PHE A 99 13.04 8.39 25.43
CA PHE A 99 12.16 9.47 25.89
C PHE A 99 10.94 9.54 24.97
N LEU A 100 9.74 9.32 25.52
CA LEU A 100 8.49 9.29 24.76
C LEU A 100 7.58 10.44 25.17
N GLY A 101 7.07 11.18 24.19
CA GLY A 101 6.01 12.16 24.40
C GLY A 101 4.63 11.50 24.48
N GLY A 102 4.39 10.69 25.52
CA GLY A 102 3.16 9.90 25.71
C GLY A 102 3.41 8.39 25.62
N LYS A 103 2.65 7.61 26.42
CA LYS A 103 2.92 6.20 26.71
C LYS A 103 2.99 5.29 25.47
N ASN A 104 2.20 5.56 24.43
CA ASN A 104 2.00 4.65 23.30
C ASN A 104 2.60 5.17 21.97
N LYS A 105 3.52 6.15 21.99
CA LYS A 105 4.13 6.70 20.77
C LYS A 105 5.08 5.74 20.04
N GLN A 106 5.56 4.73 20.75
CA GLN A 106 6.44 3.69 20.22
C GLN A 106 6.01 2.35 20.82
N PRO A 107 4.93 1.73 20.31
CA PRO A 107 4.39 0.50 20.87
C PRO A 107 5.37 -0.68 20.73
N VAL A 108 6.12 -0.70 19.63
CA VAL A 108 7.24 -1.62 19.41
C VAL A 108 8.39 -0.81 18.80
N GLY A 109 9.61 -0.99 19.30
CA GLY A 109 10.77 -0.35 18.72
C GLY A 109 12.08 -1.07 19.00
N MET A 110 13.16 -0.47 18.50
CA MET A 110 14.48 -1.09 18.51
C MET A 110 15.09 -1.19 19.92
N PHE A 111 14.73 -0.24 20.78
CA PHE A 111 15.16 -0.14 22.17
C PHE A 111 13.93 -0.10 23.09
N GLY A 112 14.13 -0.45 24.36
CA GLY A 112 13.06 -0.55 25.36
C GLY A 112 12.33 -1.89 25.31
N ASP A 113 11.50 -2.11 26.32
CA ASP A 113 10.75 -3.35 26.49
C ASP A 113 9.64 -3.49 25.45
N VAL A 114 9.61 -4.64 24.76
CA VAL A 114 8.48 -5.03 23.94
C VAL A 114 7.41 -5.62 24.88
N THR A 115 6.37 -4.83 25.13
CA THR A 115 5.24 -5.24 25.99
C THR A 115 4.15 -5.93 25.18
N LYS A 116 3.32 -6.74 25.84
CA LYS A 116 2.15 -7.36 25.21
C LYS A 116 1.18 -6.31 24.63
N ASP A 117 0.88 -5.27 25.43
CA ASP A 117 0.05 -4.13 25.03
C ASP A 117 0.61 -3.39 23.80
N GLY A 118 1.94 -3.24 23.73
CA GLY A 118 2.62 -2.68 22.56
C GLY A 118 2.47 -3.54 21.30
N MET A 119 2.64 -4.86 21.43
CA MET A 119 2.44 -5.80 20.31
C MET A 119 0.98 -5.81 19.83
N GLU A 120 0.01 -5.83 20.75
CA GLU A 120 -1.42 -5.76 20.43
C GLU A 120 -1.79 -4.44 19.75
N THR A 121 -1.27 -3.32 20.25
CA THR A 121 -1.45 -2.00 19.64
C THR A 121 -0.91 -1.98 18.20
N MET A 122 0.27 -2.57 17.96
CA MET A 122 0.84 -2.66 16.62
C MET A 122 -0.01 -3.54 15.70
N GLN A 123 -0.50 -4.68 16.21
CA GLN A 123 -1.36 -5.57 15.43
C GLN A 123 -2.66 -4.88 15.02
N VAL A 124 -3.33 -4.20 15.95
CA VAL A 124 -4.56 -3.43 15.65
C VAL A 124 -4.32 -2.36 14.58
N MET A 125 -3.14 -1.71 14.59
CA MET A 125 -2.79 -0.75 13.54
C MET A 125 -2.60 -1.44 12.18
N ILE A 126 -1.91 -2.57 12.13
CA ILE A 126 -1.73 -3.35 10.90
C ILE A 126 -3.07 -3.81 10.34
N ASP A 127 -3.94 -4.35 11.19
CA ASP A 127 -5.27 -4.86 10.79
C ASP A 127 -6.12 -3.72 10.21
N ARG A 128 -6.16 -2.55 10.85
CA ARG A 128 -6.89 -1.38 10.35
C ARG A 128 -6.39 -0.91 8.98
N ILE A 129 -5.08 -0.92 8.77
CA ILE A 129 -4.50 -0.57 7.47
C ILE A 129 -4.87 -1.62 6.42
N HIS A 130 -4.85 -2.90 6.80
CA HIS A 130 -5.23 -3.98 5.91
C HIS A 130 -6.70 -3.88 5.49
N ASP A 131 -7.61 -3.64 6.43
CA ASP A 131 -9.02 -3.40 6.16
C ASP A 131 -9.23 -2.22 5.22
N SER A 132 -8.54 -1.09 5.48
CA SER A 132 -8.59 0.09 4.63
C SER A 132 -8.09 -0.20 3.20
N PHE A 133 -7.06 -1.03 3.07
CA PHE A 133 -6.55 -1.42 1.76
C PHE A 133 -7.53 -2.34 1.02
N ARG A 134 -8.17 -3.29 1.71
CA ARG A 134 -9.21 -4.14 1.12
C ARG A 134 -10.38 -3.31 0.60
N GLU A 135 -10.82 -2.33 1.40
CA GLU A 135 -11.90 -1.43 1.01
C GLU A 135 -11.52 -0.60 -0.24
N HIS A 136 -10.32 -0.01 -0.22
CA HIS A 136 -9.83 0.78 -1.36
C HIS A 136 -9.77 -0.03 -2.66
N VAL A 137 -9.35 -1.30 -2.59
CA VAL A 137 -9.37 -2.20 -3.75
C VAL A 137 -10.80 -2.52 -4.16
N ARG A 138 -11.70 -2.81 -3.21
CA ARG A 138 -13.10 -3.12 -3.49
C ARG A 138 -13.79 -1.98 -4.24
N GLU A 139 -13.76 -0.78 -3.69
CA GLU A 139 -14.37 0.42 -4.29
C GLU A 139 -13.84 0.69 -5.71
N ALA A 140 -12.56 0.41 -5.94
CA ALA A 140 -11.93 0.64 -7.23
C ALA A 140 -12.25 -0.44 -8.28
N ARG A 141 -12.66 -1.64 -7.86
CA ARG A 141 -12.69 -2.85 -8.70
C ARG A 141 -14.05 -3.55 -8.81
N GLU A 142 -15.13 -3.01 -8.23
CA GLU A 142 -16.48 -3.62 -8.19
C GLU A 142 -16.97 -4.23 -9.51
N ASP A 143 -16.52 -3.73 -10.68
CA ASP A 143 -17.00 -4.15 -12.01
C ASP A 143 -15.95 -4.80 -12.94
N SER A 144 -14.85 -5.39 -12.44
CA SER A 144 -13.81 -5.87 -13.38
C SER A 144 -13.13 -7.21 -13.04
N LEU A 145 -13.17 -8.12 -14.01
CA LEU A 145 -12.36 -9.34 -14.06
C LEU A 145 -11.00 -9.00 -14.70
N VAL A 146 -9.90 -9.16 -13.97
CA VAL A 146 -8.53 -9.12 -14.52
C VAL A 146 -8.08 -10.55 -14.81
N LYS A 147 -7.58 -10.78 -16.02
CA LYS A 147 -6.95 -12.04 -16.44
C LYS A 147 -5.43 -11.95 -16.20
N ALA A 148 -5.00 -12.09 -14.96
CA ALA A 148 -3.58 -12.11 -14.57
C ALA A 148 -3.38 -13.04 -13.36
N PHE A 149 -2.12 -13.32 -13.00
CA PHE A 149 -1.82 -14.07 -11.79
C PHE A 149 -2.09 -13.18 -10.58
N VAL A 150 -3.19 -13.42 -9.89
CA VAL A 150 -3.56 -12.73 -8.66
C VAL A 150 -2.99 -13.51 -7.47
N ALA A 151 -2.03 -12.91 -6.77
CA ALA A 151 -1.44 -13.42 -5.53
C ALA A 151 -2.25 -13.00 -4.30
#